data_AF-A0A520HED7-F1
#
_entry.id   AF-A0A520HED7-F1
#
_cell.length_a   1.000
_cell.length_b   1.000
_cell.length_c   1.000
_cell.angle_alpha   90.00
_cell.angle_beta   90.00
_cell.angle_gamma   90.00
#
_symmetry.space_group_name_H-M   'P 1'
#
loop_
_entity.id
_entity.type
_entity.pdbx_description
1 polymer ?
#
loop_
_entity_poly.entity_id
_entity_poly.type
_entity_poly.pdbx_seq_one_letter_code
_entity_poly.pdbx_strand_id
1 'polypeptide(L)'
;MSSLKALQDLIHEKYDIPMSELDPDASMRDKGLDSLALAEFIFAVEDHFHVVVPDDDPSIMSLGGLAAVVDRLLIEKAEKAGKADKAGKAAPSDRAAPVDGGAAADAPAVVIDAGGRGAANDGDAKETKTSSPA
;
A
#
# COMPACT_ATOMS: atom_id res chain seq x y z
N MET A 1 1.16 4.20 -21.06
CA MET A 1 2.03 4.95 -20.14
C MET A 1 3.09 3.98 -19.69
N SER A 2 4.35 4.39 -19.56
CA SER A 2 5.37 3.54 -18.95
C SER A 2 5.85 4.19 -17.66
N SER A 3 5.70 3.46 -16.55
CA SER A 3 6.17 3.85 -15.21
C SER A 3 7.69 3.70 -15.05
N LEU A 4 8.39 3.16 -16.05
CA LEU A 4 9.83 2.88 -16.03
C LEU A 4 10.67 4.09 -15.59
N LYS A 5 10.42 5.27 -16.17
CA LYS A 5 11.19 6.47 -15.83
C LYS A 5 10.97 6.91 -14.38
N ALA A 6 9.74 6.83 -13.89
CA ALA A 6 9.45 7.15 -12.49
C ALA A 6 10.13 6.18 -11.53
N LEU A 7 10.23 4.89 -11.89
CA LEU A 7 11.00 3.91 -11.12
C LEU A 7 12.50 4.22 -11.13
N GLN A 8 13.07 4.59 -12.28
CA GLN A 8 14.48 5.00 -12.38
C GLN A 8 14.79 6.23 -11.52
N ASP A 9 13.92 7.24 -11.56
CA ASP A 9 14.04 8.44 -10.71
C ASP A 9 13.96 8.07 -9.22
N LEU A 10 13.03 7.18 -8.83
CA LEU A 10 12.90 6.73 -7.44
C LEU A 10 14.15 5.95 -6.97
N ILE A 11 14.74 5.12 -7.83
CA ILE A 11 15.98 4.41 -7.51
C ILE A 11 17.14 5.40 -7.34
N HIS A 12 17.26 6.36 -8.26
CA HIS A 12 18.31 7.37 -8.20
C HIS A 12 18.21 8.20 -6.91
N GLU A 13 17.01 8.64 -6.53
CA GLU A 13 16.80 9.44 -5.32
C GLU A 13 17.11 8.66 -4.04
N LYS A 14 16.71 7.38 -3.96
CA LYS A 14 16.83 6.59 -2.73
C LYS A 14 18.17 5.88 -2.54
N TYR A 15 18.78 5.44 -3.64
CA TYR A 15 19.97 4.58 -3.61
C TYR A 15 21.19 5.21 -4.29
N ASP A 16 21.06 6.44 -4.81
CA ASP A 16 22.13 7.18 -5.52
C ASP A 16 22.67 6.44 -6.76
N ILE A 17 21.88 5.51 -7.33
CA ILE A 17 22.27 4.76 -8.53
C ILE A 17 21.91 5.59 -9.77
N PRO A 18 22.86 5.86 -10.69
CA PRO A 18 22.58 6.64 -11.88
C PRO A 18 21.66 5.89 -12.85
N MET A 19 20.70 6.60 -13.44
CA MET A 19 19.77 6.02 -14.42
C MET A 19 20.48 5.34 -15.60
N SER A 20 21.68 5.80 -15.96
CA SER A 20 22.51 5.23 -17.03
C SER A 20 23.04 3.82 -16.71
N GLU A 21 23.12 3.44 -15.43
CA GLU A 21 23.54 2.10 -15.01
C GLU A 21 22.36 1.14 -14.86
N LEU A 22 21.15 1.66 -14.76
CA LEU A 22 19.91 0.91 -14.63
C LEU A 22 19.44 0.39 -16.00
N ASP A 23 19.89 -0.82 -16.32
CA ASP A 23 19.40 -1.56 -17.47
C ASP A 23 18.00 -2.13 -17.16
N PRO A 24 16.97 -1.83 -17.99
CA PRO A 24 15.61 -2.30 -17.76
C PRO A 24 15.44 -3.81 -17.89
N ASP A 25 16.28 -4.48 -18.69
CA ASP A 25 16.21 -5.92 -18.94
C ASP A 25 17.09 -6.73 -17.98
N ALA A 26 18.00 -6.05 -17.27
CA ALA A 26 18.86 -6.68 -16.26
C ALA A 26 18.16 -6.83 -14.89
N SER A 27 18.72 -7.74 -14.09
CA SER A 27 18.34 -7.85 -12.67
C SER A 27 18.76 -6.59 -11.91
N MET A 28 17.84 -6.05 -11.13
CA MET A 28 18.13 -4.91 -10.23
C MET A 28 19.18 -5.26 -9.18
N ARG A 29 19.25 -6.54 -8.79
CA ARG A 29 20.25 -7.04 -7.82
C ARG A 29 21.67 -6.90 -8.32
N ASP A 30 21.89 -7.02 -9.63
CA ASP A 30 23.20 -6.85 -10.25
C ASP A 30 23.66 -5.39 -10.25
N LYS A 31 22.73 -4.45 -10.00
CA LYS A 31 22.96 -3.01 -9.92
C LYS A 31 23.17 -2.50 -8.48
N GLY A 32 23.21 -3.41 -7.51
CA GLY A 32 23.41 -3.06 -6.10
C GLY A 32 22.13 -2.98 -5.27
N LEU A 33 20.96 -3.33 -5.85
CA LEU A 33 19.74 -3.52 -5.06
C LEU A 33 19.74 -4.92 -4.44
N ASP A 34 20.42 -5.06 -3.30
CA ASP A 34 20.42 -6.28 -2.50
C ASP A 34 19.00 -6.71 -2.08
N SER A 35 18.81 -7.95 -1.62
CA SER A 35 17.48 -8.50 -1.30
C SER A 35 16.65 -7.63 -0.34
N LEU A 36 17.28 -6.98 0.65
CA LEU A 36 16.60 -6.06 1.55
C LEU A 36 16.24 -4.75 0.86
N ALA A 37 17.19 -4.17 0.13
CA ALA A 37 16.98 -2.92 -0.61
C ALA A 37 15.90 -3.08 -1.69
N LEU A 38 15.84 -4.24 -2.35
CA LEU A 38 14.81 -4.57 -3.33
C LEU A 38 13.42 -4.64 -2.68
N ALA A 39 13.29 -5.30 -1.52
CA ALA A 39 12.01 -5.35 -0.80
C ALA A 39 11.57 -3.94 -0.35
N GLU A 40 12.48 -3.14 0.20
CA GLU A 40 12.21 -1.74 0.55
C GLU A 40 11.83 -0.88 -0.67
N PHE A 41 12.46 -1.14 -1.81
CA PHE A 41 12.15 -0.47 -3.05
C PHE A 41 10.74 -0.82 -3.53
N ILE A 42 10.36 -2.09 -3.51
CA ILE A 42 9.00 -2.54 -3.85
C ILE A 42 7.97 -1.85 -2.97
N PHE A 43 8.19 -1.78 -1.64
CA PHE A 43 7.29 -1.03 -0.75
C PHE A 43 7.20 0.46 -1.08
N ALA A 44 8.33 1.09 -1.44
CA ALA A 44 8.33 2.49 -1.87
C ALA A 44 7.57 2.70 -3.18
N VAL A 45 7.63 1.74 -4.11
CA VAL A 45 6.87 1.75 -5.37
C VAL A 45 5.37 1.59 -5.09
N GLU A 46 4.99 0.64 -4.23
CA GLU A 46 3.60 0.44 -3.81
C GLU A 46 3.01 1.70 -3.19
N ASP A 47 3.75 2.37 -2.30
CA ASP A 47 3.33 3.62 -1.67
C ASP A 47 3.20 4.75 -2.70
N HIS A 48 4.22 4.92 -3.56
CA HIS A 48 4.26 5.99 -4.56
C HIS A 48 3.12 5.90 -5.60
N PHE A 49 2.80 4.69 -6.06
CA PHE A 49 1.74 4.48 -7.06
C PHE A 49 0.38 4.13 -6.44
N HIS A 50 0.36 3.88 -5.13
CA HIS A 50 -0.79 3.37 -4.38
C HIS A 50 -1.38 2.12 -5.08
N VAL A 51 -0.51 1.14 -5.33
CA VAL A 51 -0.82 -0.17 -5.93
C VAL A 51 -0.26 -1.27 -5.02
N VAL A 52 -0.65 -2.53 -5.27
CA VAL A 52 -0.10 -3.69 -4.56
C VAL A 52 0.59 -4.57 -5.58
N VAL A 53 1.91 -4.73 -5.43
CA VAL A 53 2.75 -5.51 -6.33
C VAL A 53 2.82 -6.95 -5.78
N PRO A 54 2.52 -7.97 -6.59
CA PRO A 54 2.62 -9.36 -6.15
C PRO A 54 4.08 -9.80 -5.99
N ASP A 55 4.48 -10.18 -4.77
CA ASP A 55 5.82 -10.71 -4.46
C ASP A 55 6.18 -12.02 -5.20
N ASP A 56 5.19 -12.80 -5.63
CA ASP A 56 5.40 -14.09 -6.30
C ASP A 56 5.73 -13.94 -7.80
N ASP A 57 5.66 -12.71 -8.35
CA ASP A 57 5.91 -12.47 -9.77
C ASP A 57 7.41 -12.30 -10.05
N PRO A 58 8.06 -13.21 -10.80
CA PRO A 58 9.50 -13.11 -11.08
C PRO A 58 9.87 -11.88 -11.92
N SER A 59 8.91 -11.25 -12.59
CA SER A 59 9.15 -10.04 -13.40
C SER A 59 9.62 -8.87 -12.55
N ILE A 60 9.26 -8.83 -11.25
CA ILE A 60 9.64 -7.77 -10.32
C ILE A 60 11.15 -7.75 -10.00
N MET A 61 11.90 -8.76 -10.44
CA MET A 61 13.37 -8.83 -10.28
C MET A 61 14.11 -7.91 -11.25
N SER A 62 13.47 -7.56 -12.38
CA SER A 62 14.00 -6.64 -13.39
C SER A 62 13.24 -5.32 -13.35
N LEU A 63 13.91 -4.23 -13.68
CA LEU A 63 13.29 -2.90 -13.62
C LEU A 63 12.19 -2.75 -14.68
N GLY A 64 12.39 -3.30 -15.89
CA GLY A 64 11.40 -3.33 -16.97
C GLY A 64 10.21 -4.21 -16.64
N GLY A 65 10.43 -5.38 -16.02
CA GLY A 65 9.35 -6.26 -15.59
C GLY A 65 8.52 -5.63 -14.46
N LEU A 66 9.17 -5.02 -13.46
CA LEU A 66 8.47 -4.27 -12.42
C LEU A 66 7.63 -3.11 -13.02
N ALA A 67 8.19 -2.35 -13.98
CA ALA A 67 7.46 -1.30 -14.68
C ALA A 67 6.19 -1.83 -15.36
N ALA A 68 6.29 -2.97 -16.06
CA ALA A 68 5.15 -3.58 -16.72
C ALA A 68 4.05 -4.02 -15.72
N VAL A 69 4.44 -4.57 -14.57
CA VAL A 69 3.51 -4.94 -13.49
C VAL A 69 2.81 -3.70 -12.94
N VAL A 70 3.56 -2.65 -12.62
CA VAL A 70 3.01 -1.37 -12.11
C VAL A 70 2.07 -0.73 -13.14
N ASP A 71 2.46 -0.68 -14.41
CA ASP A 71 1.63 -0.12 -15.49
C ASP A 71 0.28 -0.85 -15.58
N ARG A 72 0.30 -2.18 -15.50
CA ARG A 72 -0.91 -3.00 -15.49
C ARG A 72 -1.79 -2.67 -14.28
N LEU A 73 -1.22 -2.61 -13.08
CA LEU A 73 -1.96 -2.32 -11.85
C LEU A 73 -2.57 -0.91 -11.86
N LEU A 74 -1.88 0.08 -12.43
CA LEU A 74 -2.39 1.43 -12.60
C LEU A 74 -3.61 1.47 -13.53
N ILE A 75 -3.57 0.71 -14.63
CA ILE A 75 -4.71 0.57 -15.55
C ILE A 75 -5.89 -0.09 -14.82
N GLU A 76 -5.67 -1.23 -14.15
CA GLU A 76 -6.72 -1.94 -13.41
C GLU A 76 -7.34 -1.07 -12.31
N LYS A 77 -6.52 -0.27 -11.61
CA LYS A 77 -6.98 0.70 -10.60
C LYS A 77 -7.83 1.81 -11.22
N ALA A 78 -7.41 2.38 -12.34
CA ALA A 78 -8.18 3.41 -13.05
C ALA A 78 -9.55 2.87 -13.50
N GLU A 79 -9.61 1.62 -13.96
CA GLU A 79 -10.87 0.97 -14.32
C GLU A 79 -11.79 0.72 -13.11
N LYS A 80 -11.22 0.31 -11.97
CA LYS A 80 -11.99 0.13 -10.72
C LYS A 80 -12.51 1.46 -10.17
N ALA A 81 -11.71 2.53 -10.21
CA ALA A 81 -12.14 3.87 -9.82
C ALA A 81 -13.32 4.37 -10.68
N GLY A 82 -13.26 4.16 -12.00
CA GLY A 82 -14.36 4.51 -12.91
C GLY A 82 -15.67 3.72 -12.69
N LYS A 83 -15.60 2.53 -12.06
CA LYS A 83 -16.78 1.75 -11.67
C LYS A 83 -17.36 2.17 -10.32
N ALA A 84 -16.53 2.60 -9.36
CA ALA A 84 -16.99 3.07 -8.06
C ALA A 84 -17.85 4.35 -8.18
N ASP A 85 -17.46 5.28 -9.05
CA ASP A 85 -18.25 6.48 -9.37
C ASP A 85 -19.62 6.17 -10.00
N LYS A 86 -19.76 5.03 -10.72
CA LYS A 86 -21.03 4.62 -11.33
C LYS A 86 -21.95 3.84 -10.38
N ALA A 87 -21.42 3.27 -9.29
CA ALA A 87 -22.23 2.57 -8.28
C ALA A 87 -22.88 3.51 -7.26
N GLY A 88 -22.38 4.75 -7.11
CA GLY A 88 -22.90 5.75 -6.16
C GLY A 88 -24.18 6.49 -6.59
N LYS A 89 -24.67 6.33 -7.84
CA LYS A 89 -25.87 7.01 -8.35
C LYS A 89 -27.10 6.10 -8.52
N ALA A 90 -27.20 5.07 -7.69
CA ALA A 90 -28.44 4.33 -7.48
C ALA A 90 -28.81 4.40 -5.99
N ALA A 91 -29.13 5.60 -5.51
CA ALA A 91 -29.98 5.70 -4.33
C ALA A 91 -31.33 5.05 -4.70
N PRO A 92 -31.82 4.04 -3.95
CA PRO A 92 -33.16 3.53 -4.17
C PRO A 92 -34.13 4.67 -3.90
N SER A 93 -34.89 5.07 -4.92
CA SER A 93 -36.07 5.90 -4.72
C SER A 93 -36.96 5.18 -3.72
N ASP A 94 -37.07 5.78 -2.54
CA ASP A 94 -38.08 5.56 -1.53
C ASP A 94 -39.42 5.18 -2.17
N ARG A 95 -39.66 3.87 -2.28
CA ARG A 95 -40.97 3.34 -2.61
C ARG A 95 -41.72 3.36 -1.30
N ALA A 96 -42.48 4.44 -1.13
CA ALA A 96 -43.51 4.61 -0.12
C ALA A 96 -44.21 3.27 0.18
N ALA A 97 -43.98 2.74 1.38
CA ALA A 97 -44.85 1.75 1.98
C ALA A 97 -46.01 2.51 2.63
N PRO A 98 -47.28 2.17 2.35
CA PRO A 98 -48.37 2.64 3.21
C PRO A 98 -48.27 1.87 4.54
N VAL A 99 -47.89 2.55 5.60
CA VAL A 99 -48.02 2.03 6.97
C VAL A 99 -49.44 2.35 7.46
N ASP A 100 -50.30 1.34 7.42
CA ASP A 100 -51.54 1.33 8.18
C ASP A 100 -51.17 1.09 9.65
N GLY A 101 -51.60 2.02 10.51
CA GLY A 101 -51.22 2.07 11.91
C GLY A 101 -51.99 1.07 12.77
N GLY A 102 -51.28 0.43 13.71
CA GLY A 102 -51.92 -0.37 14.74
C GLY A 102 -50.96 -0.88 15.82
N ALA A 103 -51.05 -0.25 17.00
CA ALA A 103 -50.75 -0.76 18.36
C ALA A 103 -49.29 -1.16 18.67
N ALA A 104 -48.55 -0.45 19.54
CA ALA A 104 -48.69 -0.20 20.99
C ALA A 104 -47.85 -1.17 21.86
N ALA A 105 -47.36 -0.59 22.96
CA ALA A 105 -46.65 -1.16 24.12
C ALA A 105 -45.14 -1.41 23.94
N ASP A 106 -44.26 -1.22 24.93
CA ASP A 106 -44.22 -0.53 26.22
C ASP A 106 -42.73 -0.70 26.66
N ALA A 107 -42.17 0.24 27.42
CA ALA A 107 -40.73 0.36 27.72
C ALA A 107 -40.22 -0.66 28.78
N PRO A 108 -39.08 -0.47 29.51
CA PRO A 108 -37.78 0.19 29.25
C PRO A 108 -36.52 -0.60 29.71
N ALA A 109 -35.35 -0.11 29.25
CA ALA A 109 -34.04 0.09 29.93
C ALA A 109 -33.37 -0.96 30.86
N VAL A 110 -32.08 -1.24 30.63
CA VAL A 110 -31.05 -1.52 31.67
C VAL A 110 -29.63 -1.40 31.04
N VAL A 111 -28.87 -0.30 31.25
CA VAL A 111 -27.79 0.00 32.24
C VAL A 111 -26.36 -0.49 31.87
N ILE A 112 -25.41 0.48 31.72
CA ILE A 112 -24.01 0.66 32.25
C ILE A 112 -23.14 -0.59 32.53
N ASP A 113 -21.80 -0.63 32.41
CA ASP A 113 -20.75 0.30 32.86
C ASP A 113 -19.34 -0.10 32.32
N ALA A 114 -18.43 0.85 32.51
CA ALA A 114 -17.00 1.03 32.27
C ALA A 114 -15.95 -0.09 32.53
N GLY A 115 -14.76 0.18 31.95
CA GLY A 115 -13.43 -0.23 32.45
C GLY A 115 -12.45 -0.54 31.31
N GLY A 116 -11.37 0.18 31.00
CA GLY A 116 -10.59 1.18 31.73
C GLY A 116 -9.25 0.59 32.22
N ARG A 117 -8.14 1.10 31.67
CA ARG A 117 -6.70 0.94 32.05
C ARG A 117 -5.95 -0.24 31.38
N GLY A 118 -4.70 -0.12 30.95
CA GLY A 118 -3.70 0.95 31.08
C GLY A 118 -2.29 0.34 30.97
N ALA A 119 -1.43 1.03 30.19
CA ALA A 119 0.04 1.08 30.16
C ALA A 119 0.90 -0.01 30.84
N ALA A 120 1.90 -0.50 30.10
CA ALA A 120 3.28 -0.53 30.57
C ALA A 120 4.23 -0.40 29.37
N ASN A 121 5.02 0.66 29.41
CA ASN A 121 6.09 1.02 28.50
C ASN A 121 7.35 0.88 29.38
N ASP A 122 8.19 -0.10 29.11
CA ASP A 122 9.48 -0.26 29.77
C ASP A 122 10.55 -0.12 28.70
N GLY A 123 11.28 0.99 28.79
CA GLY A 123 12.45 1.26 27.99
C GLY A 123 13.72 0.70 28.64
N ASP A 124 14.82 1.27 28.17
CA ASP A 124 16.17 1.20 28.73
C ASP A 124 17.04 0.02 28.26
N ALA A 125 17.95 0.32 27.32
CA ALA A 125 19.39 0.44 27.62
C ALA A 125 20.15 0.54 26.28
N LYS A 126 20.69 1.71 25.95
CA LYS A 126 22.08 2.14 26.24
C LYS A 126 23.15 1.25 25.60
N GLU A 127 23.88 1.91 24.67
CA GLU A 127 25.36 2.01 24.69
C GLU A 127 26.15 0.70 24.49
N THR A 128 27.24 0.59 23.74
CA THR A 128 28.34 1.49 23.39
C THR A 128 29.20 0.68 22.41
N LYS A 129 29.77 1.30 21.37
CA LYS A 129 31.21 1.54 21.24
C LYS A 129 32.07 0.26 21.43
N THR A 130 32.82 -0.15 20.39
CA THR A 130 34.29 0.04 20.31
C THR A 130 34.93 -0.92 19.31
N SER A 131 35.86 -0.35 18.55
CA SER A 131 37.13 -0.94 18.09
C SER A 131 37.18 -1.90 16.89
N SER A 132 37.58 -1.29 15.78
CA SER A 132 38.61 -1.74 14.82
C SER A 132 39.93 -2.18 15.53
N PRO A 133 41.01 -2.55 14.83
CA PRO A 133 41.23 -3.69 13.92
C PRO A 133 42.49 -4.50 14.33
N ALA A 134 42.83 -5.56 13.58
CA ALA A 134 44.22 -5.96 13.29
C ALA A 134 44.24 -6.79 11.99
#